data_AF-A0A815W2L6-F1
#
_entry.id   AF-A0A815W2L6-F1
#
_cell.length_a   1.000
_cell.length_b   1.000
_cell.length_c   1.000
_cell.angle_alpha   90.00
_cell.angle_beta   90.00
_cell.angle_gamma   90.00
#
_symmetry.space_group_name_H-M   'P 1'
#
loop_
_entity.id
_entity.type
_entity.pdbx_description
1 polymer ?
#
loop_
_entity_poly.entity_id
_entity_poly.type
_entity_poly.pdbx_seq_one_letter_code
_entity_poly.pdbx_strand_id
1 'polypeptide(L)'
;LIAIHLIIYLDIVNNACGLFNSSALIYDIIYTIATISFIMPLLMFIFSILTFYNLKQRQKQRQQINPGSINRDIIRDKKVFFTLLLQLLIYFISTGLYAPNIVYITITQHVQKTIDEQIIGSFINGVAVGFIYIYPGFSFMAFTLSSNTFRKELIGLRSLFPFYCVRRPILVPFATNTRRIHAHDSTNNQTF
;
A
#
# COMPACT_ATOMS: atom_id res chain seq x y z
N LEU A 1 -14.47 4.72 9.45
CA LEU A 1 -15.21 5.92 9.88
C LEU A 1 -16.37 6.23 8.93
N ILE A 2 -16.15 6.32 7.62
CA ILE A 2 -17.19 6.56 6.59
C ILE A 2 -18.39 5.56 6.65
N ALA A 3 -18.16 4.29 7.01
CA ALA A 3 -19.23 3.28 7.08
C ALA A 3 -19.85 3.06 8.47
N ILE A 4 -19.47 3.83 9.51
CA ILE A 4 -20.02 3.62 10.86
C ILE A 4 -21.52 3.97 10.92
N HIS A 5 -21.95 4.95 10.13
CA HIS A 5 -23.34 5.39 10.08
C HIS A 5 -24.27 4.32 9.49
N LEU A 6 -23.75 3.42 8.66
CA LEU A 6 -24.51 2.32 8.05
C LEU A 6 -24.90 1.24 9.05
N ILE A 7 -24.07 1.00 10.08
CA ILE A 7 -24.30 -0.01 11.12
C ILE A 7 -25.59 0.26 11.88
N ILE A 8 -25.97 1.54 12.01
CA ILE A 8 -27.18 1.98 12.72
C ILE A 8 -28.46 1.53 11.98
N TYR A 9 -28.38 1.32 10.66
CA TYR A 9 -29.52 0.99 9.81
C TYR A 9 -29.52 -0.47 9.31
N LEU A 10 -28.56 -1.28 9.77
CA LEU A 10 -28.52 -2.72 9.50
C LEU A 10 -29.58 -3.43 10.33
N ASP A 11 -30.43 -4.20 9.66
CA ASP A 11 -31.48 -4.99 10.29
C ASP A 11 -31.32 -6.47 9.90
N ILE A 12 -31.92 -7.37 10.68
CA ILE A 12 -31.89 -8.82 10.45
C ILE A 12 -33.31 -9.27 10.12
N VAL A 13 -33.54 -9.55 8.83
CA VAL A 13 -34.82 -10.08 8.34
C VAL A 13 -34.56 -11.42 7.67
N ASN A 14 -35.32 -12.45 8.06
CA ASN A 14 -35.22 -13.82 7.52
C ASN A 14 -33.79 -14.41 7.54
N ASN A 15 -33.07 -14.23 8.66
CA ASN A 15 -31.71 -14.74 8.85
C ASN A 15 -30.64 -14.12 7.92
N ALA A 16 -30.99 -13.04 7.22
CA ALA A 16 -30.08 -12.24 6.42
C ALA A 16 -29.89 -10.86 7.07
N CYS A 17 -28.65 -10.39 7.12
CA CYS A 17 -28.31 -9.06 7.61
C CYS A 17 -28.20 -8.10 6.43
N GLY A 18 -28.95 -7.01 6.45
CA GLY A 18 -28.98 -6.07 5.33
C GLY A 18 -29.71 -4.77 5.66
N LEU A 19 -29.67 -3.83 4.73
CA LEU A 19 -30.50 -2.62 4.79
C LEU A 19 -31.86 -2.95 4.18
N PHE A 20 -32.83 -3.26 5.03
CA PHE A 20 -34.21 -3.54 4.60
C PHE A 20 -35.09 -2.28 4.57
N ASN A 21 -34.68 -1.20 5.25
CA ASN A 21 -35.42 0.06 5.27
C ASN A 21 -35.14 0.88 4.00
N SER A 22 -36.16 1.13 3.18
CA SER A 22 -36.05 1.86 1.91
C SER A 22 -35.42 3.25 2.07
N SER A 23 -35.69 3.94 3.18
CA SER A 23 -35.14 5.28 3.45
C SER A 23 -33.62 5.24 3.69
N ALA A 24 -33.17 4.23 4.45
CA ALA A 24 -31.76 4.02 4.72
C ALA A 24 -31.00 3.58 3.46
N LEU A 25 -31.64 2.80 2.61
CA LEU A 25 -31.07 2.31 1.35
C LEU A 25 -30.87 3.46 0.35
N ILE A 26 -31.85 4.37 0.21
CA ILE A 26 -31.70 5.59 -0.60
C ILE A 26 -30.55 6.46 -0.06
N TYR A 27 -30.49 6.64 1.26
CA TYR A 27 -29.40 7.38 1.90
C TYR A 27 -28.03 6.76 1.59
N ASP A 28 -27.91 5.42 1.71
CA ASP A 28 -26.68 4.69 1.41
C ASP A 28 -26.23 4.87 -0.03
N ILE A 29 -27.14 4.80 -1.01
CA ILE A 29 -26.79 5.03 -2.42
C ILE A 29 -26.27 6.44 -2.63
N ILE A 30 -27.00 7.45 -2.16
CA ILE A 30 -26.62 8.85 -2.35
C ILE A 30 -25.26 9.10 -1.71
N TYR A 31 -25.07 8.57 -0.50
CA TYR A 31 -23.82 8.67 0.22
C TYR A 31 -22.67 7.96 -0.51
N THR A 32 -22.88 6.74 -0.96
CA THR A 32 -21.90 5.92 -1.68
C THR A 32 -21.49 6.59 -2.99
N ILE A 33 -22.45 7.07 -3.79
CA ILE A 33 -22.15 7.80 -5.04
C ILE A 33 -21.39 9.09 -4.74
N ALA A 34 -21.88 9.92 -3.82
CA ALA A 34 -21.27 11.21 -3.54
C ALA A 34 -19.84 11.04 -2.98
N THR A 35 -19.66 10.15 -2.01
CA THR A 35 -18.37 10.00 -1.34
C THR A 35 -17.38 9.15 -2.12
N ILE A 36 -17.78 7.95 -2.54
CA ILE A 36 -16.88 6.97 -3.17
C ILE A 36 -16.65 7.31 -4.65
N SER A 37 -17.69 7.73 -5.38
CA SER A 37 -17.56 7.98 -6.82
C SER A 37 -17.11 9.39 -7.19
N PHE A 38 -17.39 10.40 -6.35
CA PHE A 38 -17.02 11.79 -6.65
C PHE A 38 -15.95 12.35 -5.71
N ILE A 39 -16.21 12.42 -4.41
CA ILE A 39 -15.33 13.13 -3.46
C ILE A 39 -13.94 12.47 -3.40
N MET A 40 -13.88 11.14 -3.23
CA MET A 40 -12.60 10.43 -3.15
C MET A 40 -11.73 10.58 -4.41
N PRO A 41 -12.21 10.32 -5.64
CA PRO A 41 -11.38 10.49 -6.83
C PRO A 41 -11.03 11.96 -7.08
N LEU A 42 -11.90 12.91 -6.75
CA LEU A 42 -11.60 14.35 -6.84
C LEU A 42 -10.46 14.74 -5.87
N LEU A 43 -10.51 14.28 -4.62
CA LEU A 43 -9.43 14.49 -3.65
C LEU A 43 -8.12 13.83 -4.12
N MET A 44 -8.16 12.59 -4.58
CA MET A 44 -6.98 11.90 -5.12
C MET A 44 -6.38 12.65 -6.31
N PHE A 45 -7.23 13.19 -7.20
CA PHE A 45 -6.80 13.98 -8.34
C PHE A 45 -6.12 15.30 -7.91
N ILE A 46 -6.74 16.04 -6.99
CA ILE A 46 -6.16 17.27 -6.43
C ILE A 46 -4.81 16.98 -5.77
N PHE A 47 -4.72 15.94 -4.92
CA PHE A 47 -3.48 15.59 -4.26
C PHE A 47 -2.40 15.12 -5.23
N SER A 48 -2.77 14.39 -6.30
CA SER A 48 -1.84 13.99 -7.36
C SER A 48 -1.26 15.21 -8.09
N ILE A 49 -2.11 16.17 -8.44
CA ILE A 49 -1.68 17.45 -9.05
C ILE A 49 -0.79 18.24 -8.10
N LEU A 50 -1.20 18.40 -6.83
CA LEU A 50 -0.45 19.13 -5.84
C LEU A 50 0.92 18.49 -5.59
N THR A 51 0.97 17.17 -5.56
CA THR A 51 2.23 16.39 -5.46
C THR A 51 3.11 16.67 -6.69
N PHE A 52 2.54 16.66 -7.89
CA PHE A 52 3.27 16.97 -9.11
C PHE A 52 3.85 18.39 -9.11
N TYR A 53 3.07 19.39 -8.72
CA TYR A 53 3.56 20.78 -8.61
C TYR A 53 4.69 20.91 -7.57
N ASN A 54 4.52 20.31 -6.39
CA ASN A 54 5.54 20.32 -5.35
C ASN A 54 6.83 19.62 -5.79
N LEU A 55 6.73 18.47 -6.46
CA LEU A 55 7.88 17.76 -7.01
C LEU A 55 8.59 18.61 -8.08
N LYS A 56 7.83 19.21 -9.00
CA LYS A 56 8.39 20.08 -10.05
C LYS A 56 9.08 21.31 -9.46
N GLN A 57 8.51 21.93 -8.44
CA GLN A 57 9.10 23.07 -7.75
C GLN A 57 10.41 22.68 -7.02
N ARG A 58 10.40 21.55 -6.30
CA ARG A 58 11.61 21.02 -5.66
C ARG A 58 12.70 20.66 -6.68
N GLN A 59 12.33 20.12 -7.83
CA GLN A 59 13.27 19.85 -8.92
C GLN A 59 13.93 21.12 -9.44
N LYS A 60 13.16 22.20 -9.65
CA LYS A 60 13.71 23.51 -10.06
C LYS A 60 14.68 24.08 -9.03
N GLN A 61 14.37 23.98 -7.74
CA GLN A 61 15.28 24.44 -6.67
C GLN A 61 16.56 23.60 -6.61
N ARG A 62 16.48 22.28 -6.77
CA ARG A 62 17.66 21.40 -6.82
C ARG A 62 18.52 21.62 -8.06
N GLN A 63 17.91 21.96 -9.19
CA GLN A 63 18.60 22.35 -10.42
C GLN A 63 19.51 23.57 -10.23
N GLN A 64 19.11 24.51 -9.39
CA GLN A 64 19.91 25.71 -9.09
C GLN A 64 21.08 25.42 -8.15
N ILE A 65 20.95 24.42 -7.26
CA ILE A 65 21.96 24.14 -6.22
C ILE A 65 22.98 23.10 -6.68
N ASN A 66 22.57 22.07 -7.43
CA ASN A 66 23.49 20.96 -7.75
C ASN A 66 23.14 20.21 -9.06
N PRO A 67 23.68 20.65 -10.22
CA PRO A 67 23.32 20.12 -11.55
C PRO A 67 23.67 18.64 -11.78
N GLY A 68 24.64 18.09 -11.04
CA GLY A 68 25.17 16.74 -11.29
C GLY A 68 24.36 15.57 -10.71
N SER A 69 23.55 15.78 -9.66
CA SER A 69 22.83 14.67 -8.98
C SER A 69 21.41 14.38 -9.51
N ILE A 70 20.99 15.16 -10.52
CA ILE A 70 19.58 15.36 -10.88
C ILE A 70 18.93 14.12 -11.52
N ASN A 71 19.68 13.35 -12.31
CA ASN A 71 19.10 12.27 -13.11
C ASN A 71 18.43 11.19 -12.25
N ARG A 72 19.00 10.85 -11.09
CA ARG A 72 18.46 9.77 -10.25
C ARG A 72 17.18 10.19 -9.51
N ASP A 73 17.12 11.43 -9.03
CA ASP A 73 15.95 11.97 -8.34
C ASP A 73 14.76 12.17 -9.29
N ILE A 74 14.99 12.67 -10.51
CA ILE A 74 13.94 12.82 -11.53
C ILE A 74 13.32 11.46 -11.88
N ILE A 75 14.14 10.42 -12.05
CA ILE A 75 13.65 9.08 -12.36
C ILE A 75 12.78 8.54 -11.21
N ARG A 76 13.17 8.81 -9.95
CA ARG A 76 12.39 8.41 -8.78
C ARG A 76 11.05 9.14 -8.75
N ASP A 77 11.05 10.46 -8.91
CA ASP A 77 9.84 11.28 -8.85
C ASP A 77 8.84 10.91 -9.96
N LYS A 78 9.34 10.63 -11.19
CA LYS A 78 8.51 10.11 -12.27
C LYS A 78 7.88 8.76 -11.92
N LYS A 79 8.61 7.85 -11.25
CA LYS A 79 8.06 6.57 -10.79
C LYS A 79 6.97 6.76 -9.73
N VAL A 80 7.16 7.68 -8.78
CA VAL A 80 6.12 8.00 -7.78
C VAL A 80 4.87 8.53 -8.46
N PHE A 81 5.02 9.48 -9.38
CA PHE A 81 3.88 10.03 -10.11
C PHE A 81 3.16 8.98 -10.96
N PHE A 82 3.90 8.13 -11.69
CA PHE A 82 3.32 7.03 -12.45
C PHE A 82 2.54 6.06 -11.56
N THR A 83 3.06 5.78 -10.36
CA THR A 83 2.38 4.94 -9.37
C THR A 83 1.05 5.55 -8.92
N LEU A 84 1.04 6.86 -8.60
CA LEU A 84 -0.17 7.58 -8.21
C LEU A 84 -1.21 7.62 -9.34
N LEU A 85 -0.77 7.83 -10.58
CA LEU A 85 -1.65 7.81 -11.75
C LEU A 85 -2.27 6.43 -11.97
N LEU A 86 -1.46 5.37 -11.86
CA LEU A 86 -1.95 3.99 -11.98
C LEU A 86 -2.97 3.67 -10.89
N GLN A 87 -2.70 4.10 -9.64
CA GLN A 87 -3.62 3.92 -8.53
C GLN A 87 -4.96 4.65 -8.77
N LEU A 88 -4.91 5.88 -9.28
CA LEU A 88 -6.11 6.65 -9.67
C LEU A 88 -6.90 5.93 -10.77
N LEU A 89 -6.22 5.36 -11.76
CA LEU A 89 -6.85 4.63 -12.86
C LEU A 89 -7.50 3.32 -12.39
N ILE A 90 -6.81 2.53 -11.55
CA ILE A 90 -7.38 1.31 -10.95
C ILE A 90 -8.58 1.67 -10.08
N TYR A 91 -8.47 2.73 -9.27
CA TYR A 91 -9.58 3.21 -8.46
C TYR A 91 -10.79 3.56 -9.33
N PHE A 92 -10.58 4.35 -10.39
CA PHE A 92 -11.64 4.77 -11.31
C PHE A 92 -12.34 3.58 -12.01
N ILE A 93 -11.58 2.56 -12.44
CA ILE A 93 -12.15 1.35 -13.03
C ILE A 93 -12.99 0.59 -11.98
N SER A 94 -12.46 0.47 -10.76
CA SER A 94 -13.11 -0.28 -9.67
C SER A 94 -14.41 0.40 -9.23
N THR A 95 -14.40 1.72 -9.05
CA THR A 95 -15.61 2.48 -8.70
C THR A 95 -16.57 2.63 -9.87
N GLY A 96 -16.05 2.73 -11.10
CA GLY A 96 -16.84 2.76 -12.33
C GLY A 96 -17.65 1.49 -12.55
N LEU A 97 -17.14 0.32 -12.14
CA LEU A 97 -17.92 -0.93 -12.16
C LEU A 97 -18.90 -1.02 -10.99
N TYR A 98 -18.47 -0.62 -9.79
CA TYR A 98 -19.26 -0.82 -8.58
C TYR A 98 -20.43 0.13 -8.43
N ALA A 99 -20.25 1.43 -8.65
CA ALA A 99 -21.30 2.41 -8.37
C ALA A 99 -22.54 2.22 -9.27
N PRO A 100 -22.42 2.03 -10.60
CA PRO A 100 -23.57 1.73 -11.44
C PRO A 100 -24.24 0.40 -11.08
N ASN A 101 -23.45 -0.61 -10.67
CA ASN A 101 -23.98 -1.90 -10.25
C ASN A 101 -24.83 -1.80 -8.98
N ILE A 102 -24.40 -1.03 -7.98
CA ILE A 102 -25.20 -0.78 -6.76
C ILE A 102 -26.51 -0.04 -7.08
N VAL A 103 -26.44 0.96 -7.97
CA VAL A 103 -27.63 1.67 -8.45
C VAL A 103 -28.59 0.72 -9.14
N TYR A 104 -28.08 -0.12 -10.05
CA TYR A 104 -28.87 -1.11 -10.76
C TYR A 104 -29.54 -2.12 -9.80
N ILE A 105 -28.78 -2.69 -8.86
CA ILE A 105 -29.31 -3.65 -7.87
C ILE A 105 -30.42 -3.01 -7.06
N THR A 106 -30.23 -1.76 -6.62
CA THR A 106 -31.25 -1.07 -5.84
C THR A 106 -32.51 -0.80 -6.63
N ILE A 107 -32.40 -0.21 -7.82
CA ILE A 107 -33.58 0.14 -8.62
C ILE A 107 -34.39 -1.11 -8.97
N THR A 108 -33.70 -2.23 -9.20
CA THR A 108 -34.32 -3.49 -9.60
C THR A 108 -34.69 -4.40 -8.42
N GLN A 109 -34.57 -3.95 -7.17
CA GLN A 109 -34.81 -4.78 -5.98
C GLN A 109 -36.26 -5.26 -5.85
N HIS A 110 -37.22 -4.48 -6.37
CA HIS A 110 -38.65 -4.80 -6.34
C HIS A 110 -39.15 -5.41 -7.66
N VAL A 111 -38.28 -5.57 -8.65
CA VAL A 111 -38.63 -6.16 -9.94
C VAL A 111 -38.42 -7.66 -9.84
N GLN A 112 -39.43 -8.44 -10.20
CA GLN A 112 -39.32 -9.89 -10.26
C GLN A 112 -38.41 -10.27 -11.43
N LYS A 113 -37.22 -10.79 -11.11
CA LYS A 113 -36.20 -11.20 -12.09
C LYS A 113 -36.38 -12.67 -12.46
N THR A 114 -36.04 -13.00 -13.69
CA THR A 114 -35.87 -14.41 -14.07
C THR A 114 -34.64 -15.02 -13.39
N ILE A 115 -34.59 -16.35 -13.28
CA ILE A 115 -33.46 -17.07 -12.65
C ILE A 115 -32.14 -16.71 -13.35
N ASP A 116 -32.14 -16.63 -14.68
CA ASP A 116 -30.95 -16.30 -15.47
C ASP A 116 -30.45 -14.88 -15.20
N GLU A 117 -31.36 -13.90 -15.14
CA GLU A 117 -31.02 -12.51 -14.78
C GLU A 117 -30.46 -12.40 -13.36
N GLN A 118 -30.98 -13.20 -12.43
CA GLN A 118 -30.48 -13.24 -11.06
C GLN A 118 -29.05 -13.80 -10.99
N ILE A 119 -28.75 -14.86 -11.76
CA ILE A 119 -27.41 -15.44 -11.84
C ILE A 119 -26.41 -14.43 -12.43
N ILE A 120 -26.77 -13.79 -13.55
CA ILE A 120 -25.93 -12.77 -14.20
C ILE A 120 -25.70 -11.59 -13.26
N GLY A 121 -26.75 -11.09 -12.61
CA GLY A 121 -26.66 -10.00 -11.64
C GLY A 121 -25.74 -10.33 -10.47
N SER A 122 -25.83 -11.55 -9.94
CA SER A 122 -24.95 -12.01 -8.85
C SER A 122 -23.49 -12.12 -9.31
N PHE A 123 -23.25 -12.58 -10.55
CA PHE A 123 -21.90 -12.65 -11.12
C PHE A 123 -21.28 -11.26 -11.27
N ILE A 124 -22.01 -10.31 -11.89
CA ILE A 124 -21.55 -8.93 -12.06
C ILE A 124 -21.28 -8.28 -10.71
N ASN A 125 -22.17 -8.48 -9.73
CA ASN A 125 -21.97 -7.97 -8.39
C ASN A 125 -20.72 -8.56 -7.73
N GLY A 126 -20.50 -9.86 -7.84
CA GLY A 126 -19.30 -10.53 -7.32
C GLY A 126 -18.01 -9.96 -7.94
N VAL A 127 -18.01 -9.72 -9.26
CA VAL A 127 -16.89 -9.09 -9.96
C VAL A 127 -16.67 -7.66 -9.47
N ALA A 128 -17.72 -6.84 -9.39
CA ALA A 128 -17.65 -5.45 -8.95
C ALA A 128 -17.11 -5.33 -7.51
N VAL A 129 -17.63 -6.16 -6.60
CA VAL A 129 -17.17 -6.25 -5.21
C VAL A 129 -15.72 -6.74 -5.14
N GLY A 130 -15.36 -7.72 -5.96
CA GLY A 130 -13.99 -8.23 -6.08
C GLY A 130 -12.99 -7.13 -6.43
N PHE A 131 -13.30 -6.28 -7.41
CA PHE A 131 -12.43 -5.16 -7.79
C PHE A 131 -12.19 -4.18 -6.65
N ILE A 132 -13.22 -3.87 -5.85
CA ILE A 132 -13.08 -3.01 -4.66
C ILE A 132 -12.14 -3.63 -3.63
N TYR A 133 -12.24 -4.93 -3.35
CA TYR A 133 -11.37 -5.58 -2.37
C TYR A 133 -9.94 -5.78 -2.85
N ILE A 134 -9.75 -5.87 -4.17
CA ILE A 134 -8.44 -5.98 -4.80
C ILE A 134 -7.68 -4.64 -4.76
N TYR A 135 -8.39 -3.51 -4.79
CA TYR A 135 -7.78 -2.16 -4.81
C TYR A 135 -6.82 -1.86 -3.64
N PRO A 136 -7.14 -2.14 -2.35
CA PRO A 136 -6.20 -1.97 -1.25
C PRO A 136 -4.91 -2.79 -1.43
N GLY A 137 -5.03 -4.01 -1.96
CA GLY A 137 -3.88 -4.87 -2.25
C GLY A 137 -2.97 -4.27 -3.32
N PHE A 138 -3.54 -3.78 -4.42
CA PHE A 138 -2.78 -3.06 -5.45
C PHE A 138 -2.16 -1.77 -4.92
N SER A 139 -2.89 -1.01 -4.11
CA SER A 139 -2.37 0.22 -3.50
C SER A 139 -1.17 -0.08 -2.61
N PHE A 140 -1.25 -1.13 -1.78
CA PHE A 140 -0.14 -1.57 -0.95
C PHE A 140 1.07 -2.00 -1.79
N MET A 141 0.87 -2.78 -2.86
CA MET A 141 1.95 -3.16 -3.76
C MET A 141 2.55 -1.94 -4.46
N ALA A 142 1.71 -1.00 -4.91
CA ALA A 142 2.11 0.23 -5.57
C ALA A 142 3.02 1.08 -4.66
N PHE A 143 2.63 1.30 -3.40
CA PHE A 143 3.45 2.02 -2.42
C PHE A 143 4.75 1.28 -2.09
N THR A 144 4.67 -0.03 -1.86
CA THR A 144 5.84 -0.88 -1.58
C THR A 144 6.82 -0.87 -2.76
N LEU A 145 6.32 -0.90 -3.99
CA LEU A 145 7.15 -0.86 -5.19
C LEU A 145 7.74 0.54 -5.41
N SER A 146 7.02 1.60 -5.10
CA SER A 146 7.47 2.98 -5.34
C SER A 146 8.60 3.41 -4.41
N SER A 147 8.59 2.98 -3.14
CA SER A 147 9.58 3.38 -2.15
C SER A 147 10.76 2.41 -2.05
N ASN A 148 11.91 2.80 -2.60
CA ASN A 148 13.17 2.04 -2.44
C ASN A 148 13.59 1.90 -0.98
N THR A 149 13.27 2.88 -0.12
CA THR A 149 13.53 2.82 1.32
C THR A 149 12.67 1.73 1.96
N PHE A 150 11.39 1.69 1.62
CA PHE A 150 10.46 0.68 2.13
C PHE A 150 10.85 -0.72 1.67
N ARG A 151 11.30 -0.90 0.42
CA ARG A 151 11.83 -2.20 -0.05
C ARG A 151 13.06 -2.65 0.75
N LYS A 152 13.98 -1.73 1.06
CA LYS A 152 15.18 -2.04 1.85
C LYS A 152 14.82 -2.44 3.28
N GLU A 153 13.89 -1.72 3.91
CA GLU A 153 13.39 -2.06 5.23
C GLU A 153 12.60 -3.37 5.23
N LEU A 154 11.75 -3.62 4.22
CA LEU A 154 10.99 -4.87 4.09
C LEU A 154 11.91 -6.08 3.87
N ILE A 155 12.97 -5.93 3.06
CA ILE A 155 14.00 -6.97 2.88
C ILE A 155 14.82 -7.14 4.17
N GLY A 156 15.11 -6.06 4.90
CA GLY A 156 15.73 -6.11 6.23
C GLY A 156 14.85 -6.81 7.26
N LEU A 157 13.54 -6.57 7.24
CA LEU A 157 12.54 -7.28 8.04
C LEU A 157 12.44 -8.75 7.62
N ARG A 158 12.58 -9.07 6.33
CA ARG A 158 12.71 -10.47 5.87
C ARG A 158 13.97 -11.13 6.44
N SER A 159 15.07 -10.40 6.62
CA SER A 159 16.25 -10.93 7.32
C SER A 159 16.06 -11.09 8.85
N LEU A 160 15.07 -10.41 9.44
CA LEU A 160 14.62 -10.59 10.82
C LEU A 160 13.60 -11.73 10.99
N PHE A 161 13.11 -12.31 9.89
CA PHE A 161 12.46 -13.62 9.85
C PHE A 161 13.46 -14.71 9.40
N PRO A 162 14.55 -15.00 10.13
CA PRO A 162 15.14 -16.31 10.00
C PRO A 162 14.16 -17.27 10.70
N PHE A 163 13.35 -17.98 9.91
CA PHE A 163 13.08 -19.35 10.32
C PHE A 163 14.45 -20.02 10.46
N TYR A 164 14.87 -20.27 11.70
CA TYR A 164 15.55 -21.49 12.12
C TYR A 164 16.77 -21.99 11.33
N CYS A 165 17.56 -21.14 10.67
CA CYS A 165 18.91 -21.55 10.28
C CYS A 165 19.85 -21.32 11.45
N VAL A 166 19.89 -22.32 12.34
CA VAL A 166 20.90 -22.48 13.40
C VAL A 166 22.28 -22.29 12.76
N ARG A 167 22.85 -21.10 12.92
CA ARG A 167 24.25 -20.83 12.62
C ARG A 167 25.05 -21.67 13.62
N ARG A 168 25.56 -22.83 13.19
CA ARG A 168 26.48 -23.62 14.02
C ARG A 168 27.68 -22.72 14.36
N PRO A 169 27.97 -22.46 15.64
CA PRO A 169 29.20 -21.77 16.00
C PRO A 169 30.38 -22.65 15.59
N ILE A 170 31.22 -22.12 14.71
CA ILE A 170 32.51 -22.72 14.40
C ILE A 170 33.40 -22.46 15.62
N LEU A 171 33.67 -23.50 16.40
CA LEU A 171 34.65 -23.48 17.49
C LEU A 171 36.04 -23.28 16.88
N VAL A 172 36.58 -22.06 17.00
CA VAL A 172 38.00 -21.82 16.74
C VAL A 172 38.77 -22.39 17.93
N PRO A 173 39.70 -23.35 17.73
CA PRO A 173 40.46 -23.92 18.83
C PRO A 173 41.36 -22.86 19.46
N PHE A 174 41.33 -22.82 20.79
CA PHE A 174 42.08 -21.93 21.65
C PHE A 174 43.59 -22.18 21.46
N ALA A 175 44.29 -21.22 20.84
CA ALA A 175 45.74 -21.28 20.73
C ALA A 175 46.36 -21.05 22.12
N THR A 176 46.89 -22.12 22.72
CA THR A 176 47.68 -22.06 23.95
C THR A 176 49.03 -21.41 23.66
N ASN A 177 49.14 -20.14 24.04
CA ASN A 177 50.36 -19.36 23.97
C ASN A 177 51.29 -19.76 25.15
N THR A 178 52.31 -20.58 24.85
CA THR A 178 53.28 -21.01 25.87
C THR A 178 54.37 -19.96 25.99
N ARG A 179 54.23 -19.14 27.04
CA ARG A 179 55.24 -18.23 27.60
C ARG A 179 56.53 -19.00 27.91
N ARG A 180 57.69 -18.56 27.39
CA ARG A 180 58.99 -18.81 28.02
C ARG A 180 59.67 -17.49 28.33
N ILE A 181 59.97 -17.33 29.61
CA ILE A 181 60.68 -16.21 30.23
C ILE A 181 62.12 -16.69 30.50
N HIS A 182 63.05 -15.72 30.50
CA HIS A 182 64.37 -15.66 31.15
C HIS A 182 65.63 -16.06 30.35
N ALA A 183 66.48 -15.05 30.11
CA ALA A 183 67.77 -14.80 30.79
C ALA A 183 68.23 -13.38 30.36
N HIS A 184 68.29 -12.37 31.21
CA HIS A 184 69.38 -12.05 32.15
C HIS A 184 70.78 -12.25 31.52
N ASP A 185 71.35 -11.20 30.93
CA ASP A 185 72.76 -10.88 31.21
C ASP A 185 73.11 -9.41 30.95
N SER A 186 74.09 -8.97 31.71
CA SER A 186 74.55 -7.63 32.02
C SER A 186 75.91 -7.38 31.40
N THR A 187 76.07 -6.30 30.62
CA THR A 187 77.36 -5.67 30.26
C THR A 187 77.02 -4.31 29.63
N ASN A 188 77.21 -3.15 30.26
CA ASN A 188 78.45 -2.44 30.61
C ASN A 188 79.33 -2.08 29.39
N ASN A 189 79.35 -0.77 29.03
CA ASN A 189 80.46 0.06 28.50
C ASN A 189 79.85 1.32 27.83
N GLN A 190 80.14 2.55 28.31
CA GLN A 190 81.29 3.40 27.91
C GLN A 190 81.36 3.56 26.37
N THR A 191 81.42 4.71 25.71
CA THR A 191 81.90 6.08 26.01
C THR A 191 81.72 6.88 24.70
N PHE A 192 81.57 8.22 24.81
CA PHE A 192 81.77 9.28 23.80
C PHE A 192 81.16 9.16 22.40
#